data_AF-A0A932HCG6-F1
#
_entry.id   AF-A0A932HCG6-F1
#
_cell.length_a   1.000
_cell.length_b   1.000
_cell.length_c   1.000
_cell.angle_alpha   90.00
_cell.angle_beta   90.00
_cell.angle_gamma   90.00
#
_symmetry.space_group_name_H-M   'P 1'
#
loop_
_entity.id
_entity.type
_entity.pdbx_description
1 polymer ?
#
loop_
_entity_poly.entity_id
_entity_poly.type
_entity_poly.pdbx_seq_one_letter_code
_entity_poly.pdbx_strand_id
1 'polypeptide(L)' 'DELWAHASRPEFVWGHEWQVGDTLIWDNRCLIHRRDPFDPDARRMMHRVQLKGERPQ' A
#
# COMPACT_ATOMS: atom_id res chain seq x y z
N ASP A 1 6.01 -8.67 17.49
CA ASP A 1 4.67 -8.08 17.70
C ASP A 1 4.70 -6.56 17.93
N GLU A 2 5.54 -6.06 18.84
CA GLU A 2 5.63 -4.62 19.14
C GLU A 2 5.87 -3.72 17.92
N LEU A 3 6.83 -4.05 17.06
CA LEU A 3 7.14 -3.27 15.85
C LEU A 3 5.96 -3.21 14.86
N TRP A 4 5.24 -4.33 14.71
CA TRP A 4 4.06 -4.38 13.85
C TRP A 4 2.92 -3.56 14.44
N ALA A 5 2.67 -3.69 15.74
CA ALA A 5 1.67 -2.90 16.45
C ALA A 5 1.96 -1.40 16.36
N HIS A 6 3.23 -0.99 16.48
CA HIS A 6 3.65 0.39 16.30
C HIS A 6 3.46 0.88 14.86
N ALA A 7 3.92 0.10 13.87
CA ALA A 7 3.84 0.47 12.46
C ALA A 7 2.39 0.56 11.94
N SER A 8 1.45 -0.16 12.55
CA SER A 8 0.03 -0.16 12.17
C SER A 8 -0.85 0.78 13.02
N ARG A 9 -0.26 1.68 13.81
CA ARG A 9 -1.02 2.68 14.59
C ARG A 9 -1.86 3.57 13.67
N PRO A 10 -3.14 3.88 14.00
CA PRO A 10 -4.03 4.62 13.11
C PRO A 10 -3.49 5.96 12.59
N GLU A 11 -2.69 6.68 13.38
CA GLU A 11 -2.07 7.95 12.99
C GLU A 11 -0.99 7.83 11.90
N PHE A 12 -0.48 6.61 11.65
CA PHE A 12 0.46 6.33 10.56
C PHE A 12 -0.20 5.70 9.34
N VAL A 13 -1.53 5.50 9.39
CA VAL A 13 -2.28 4.81 8.34
C VAL A 13 -3.03 5.82 7.48
N TRP A 14 -2.81 5.70 6.17
CA TRP A 14 -3.63 6.34 5.17
C TRP A 14 -4.38 5.28 4.35
N GLY A 15 -5.67 5.52 4.10
CA GLY A 15 -6.55 4.62 3.34
C GLY A 15 -6.97 5.25 2.01
N HIS A 16 -6.97 4.45 0.95
CA HIS A 16 -7.45 4.86 -0.38
C HIS A 16 -8.68 4.04 -0.80
N GLU A 17 -9.78 4.73 -1.06
CA GLU A 17 -10.96 4.14 -1.70
C GLU A 17 -10.83 4.24 -3.22
N TRP A 18 -10.41 3.15 -3.84
CA TRP A 18 -10.12 3.11 -5.28
C TRP A 18 -11.34 3.41 -6.16
N GLN A 19 -11.14 4.31 -7.12
CA GLN A 19 -12.03 4.54 -8.26
C GLN A 19 -11.31 4.19 -9.57
N VAL A 20 -12.09 3.87 -10.61
CA VAL A 20 -11.53 3.63 -11.95
C VAL A 20 -10.88 4.92 -12.46
N GLY A 21 -9.59 4.83 -12.81
CA GLY A 21 -8.80 5.97 -13.28
C GLY A 21 -7.82 6.52 -12.23
N ASP A 22 -7.94 6.11 -10.97
CA ASP A 22 -7.00 6.53 -9.92
C ASP A 22 -5.58 6.03 -10.20
N THR A 23 -4.61 6.88 -9.91
CA THR A 23 -3.19 6.53 -9.89
C THR A 23 -2.62 6.93 -8.55
N LEU A 24 -2.07 5.95 -7.83
CA LEU A 24 -1.35 6.17 -6.58
C LEU A 24 0.15 5.99 -6.81
N ILE A 25 0.93 6.98 -6.38
CA ILE A 25 2.39 6.93 -6.40
C ILE A 25 2.85 7.02 -4.95
N TRP A 26 3.75 6.13 -4.54
CA TRP A 26 4.28 6.11 -3.18
C TRP A 26 5.77 5.75 -3.17
N ASP A 27 6.45 6.17 -2.10
CA ASP A 27 7.86 5.84 -1.87
C ASP A 27 7.99 4.54 -1.07
N ASN A 28 8.46 3.47 -1.72
CA ASN A 28 8.55 2.15 -1.09
C ASN A 28 9.69 2.04 -0.06
N ARG A 29 10.47 3.11 0.19
CA ARG A 29 11.57 3.12 1.18
C ARG A 29 11.10 3.42 2.60
N CYS A 30 9.95 4.08 2.76
CA CYS A 30 9.52 4.65 4.04
C CYS A 30 8.10 4.27 4.45
N LEU A 31 7.47 3.30 3.78
CA LEU A 31 6.15 2.82 4.14
C LEU A 31 5.97 1.33 3.90
N ILE A 32 4.90 0.79 4.50
CA ILE A 32 4.36 -0.53 4.25
C ILE A 32 2.94 -0.32 3.71
N HIS A 33 2.50 -1.16 2.77
CA HIS A 33 1.13 -1.14 2.25
C HIS A 33 0.43 -2.46 2.57
N ARG A 34 -0.89 -2.37 2.77
CA ARG A 34 -1.78 -3.50 3.03
C ARG A 34 -3.01 -3.37 2.15
N ARG A 35 -3.58 -4.50 1.75
CA ARG A 35 -4.88 -4.59 1.11
C ARG A 35 -5.88 -5.18 2.10
N ASP A 36 -7.03 -4.56 2.26
CA ASP A 36 -8.15 -5.18 2.96
C ASP A 36 -8.75 -6.34 2.17
N PRO A 37 -9.42 -7.29 2.86
CA PRO A 37 -10.29 -8.26 2.19
C PRO A 37 -11.33 -7.55 1.31
N PHE A 38 -11.64 -8.15 0.17
CA PHE A 38 -12.74 -7.73 -0.69
C PHE A 38 -13.43 -8.99 -1.21
N ASP A 39 -14.63 -8.84 -1.76
CA ASP A 39 -15.40 -9.93 -2.35
C ASP A 39 -14.55 -10.77 -3.33
N PRO A 40 -14.31 -12.07 -3.05
CA PRO A 40 -13.46 -12.90 -3.91
C PRO A 40 -14.01 -13.07 -5.33
N ASP A 41 -15.32 -12.87 -5.53
CA ASP A 41 -15.96 -12.97 -6.85
C ASP A 41 -15.86 -11.66 -7.66
N ALA A 42 -15.42 -10.56 -7.03
CA ALA A 42 -15.25 -9.28 -7.70
C ALA A 42 -13.99 -9.24 -8.58
N ARG A 43 -14.15 -8.79 -9.84
CA ARG A 43 -13.01 -8.58 -10.74
C ARG A 43 -12.23 -7.31 -10.36
N ARG A 44 -10.96 -7.47 -9.99
CA ARG A 44 -10.03 -6.35 -9.71
C ARG A 44 -8.75 -6.47 -10.54
N MET A 45 -8.50 -5.49 -11.42
CA MET A 45 -7.29 -5.39 -12.23
C MET A 45 -6.50 -4.13 -11.82
N MET A 46 -5.20 -4.28 -11.60
CA MET A 46 -4.30 -3.18 -11.24
C MET A 46 -3.08 -3.23 -12.15
N HIS A 47 -2.66 -2.08 -12.66
CA HIS A 47 -1.37 -1.96 -13.34
C HIS A 47 -0.35 -1.41 -12.34
N ARG A 48 0.80 -2.09 -12.20
CA ARG A 48 1.86 -1.67 -11.29
C ARG A 48 3.17 -1.47 -12.05
N VAL A 49 3.79 -0.31 -11.84
CA VAL A 49 5.16 -0.03 -12.26
C VAL A 49 6.01 0.13 -11.00
N GLN A 50 7.21 -0.45 -11.00
CA GLN A 50 8.17 -0.30 -9.92
C GLN A 50 9.44 0.30 -10.48
N LEU A 51 9.94 1.34 -9.80
CA LEU A 51 11.23 1.93 -10.12
C LEU A 51 12.32 1.20 -9.34
N LYS A 52 13.47 0.97 -9.99
CA LYS A 52 14.63 0.36 -9.34
C LYS A 52 15.16 1.30 -8.26
N GLY A 53 15.31 0.78 -7.04
CA GLY A 53 15.91 1.51 -5.93
C GLY A 53 17.42 1.30 -5.80
N GLU A 54 17.97 1.91 -4.76
CA GLU A 54 19.38 1.77 -4.36
C GLU A 54 19.48 1.06 -3.00
N ARG A 55 20.71 0.72 -2.57
CA ARG A 55 20.95 0.15 -1.24
C ARG A 55 20.60 1.19 -0.15
N PRO A 56 19.85 0.83 0.92
CA PRO A 56 19.60 1.74 2.04
C PRO A 56 20.92 2.22 2.68
N GLN A 57 20.96 3.50 3.05
CA GLN A 57 22.08 4.13 3.77
C GLN A 57 21.93 3.93 5.27
#